data_AF-A0A7W6DE53-F1
#
_entry.id   AF-A0A7W6DE53-F1
#
_cell.length_a   1.000
_cell.length_b   1.000
_cell.length_c   1.000
_cell.angle_alpha   90.00
_cell.angle_beta   90.00
_cell.angle_gamma   90.00
#
_symmetry.space_group_name_H-M   'P 1'
#
loop_
_entity.id
_entity.type
_entity.pdbx_description
1 polymer ?
#
loop_
_entity_poly.entity_id
_entity_poly.type
_entity_poly.pdbx_seq_one_letter_code
_entity_poly.pdbx_strand_id
1 'polypeptide(L)'
;MKAVYFDESGQTGANLFDRDQPFFTIGSTDIEAGEAADIIATCFPRHAGDELKSKRLFKQPRSRPGLIEFAREIGKRPNSFCGSQIDKRFAIVGKMVDNIVEPLLHSRGYDFYTDGYARRFANTMMAVFADIEDQTSVDMLLQT
;
A
#
# COMPACT_ATOMS: atom_id res chain seq x y z
N MET A 1 -23.21 6.15 11.45
CA MET A 1 -21.79 5.72 11.32
C MET A 1 -21.51 5.61 9.83
N LYS A 2 -20.46 6.24 9.31
CA LYS A 2 -20.14 6.19 7.88
C LYS A 2 -19.26 4.96 7.61
N ALA A 3 -19.57 4.19 6.57
CA ALA A 3 -18.74 3.04 6.19
C ALA A 3 -17.46 3.53 5.51
N VAL A 4 -16.34 2.88 5.79
CA VAL A 4 -15.07 3.08 5.09
C VAL A 4 -14.64 1.74 4.52
N TYR A 5 -14.43 1.71 3.21
CA TYR A 5 -14.02 0.54 2.46
C TYR A 5 -12.51 0.58 2.24
N PHE A 6 -11.86 -0.57 2.31
CA PHE A 6 -10.43 -0.73 2.09
C PHE A 6 -10.19 -1.81 1.04
N ASP A 7 -9.21 -1.60 0.18
CA ASP A 7 -8.70 -2.61 -0.76
C ASP A 7 -7.18 -2.50 -0.86
N GLU A 8 -6.53 -3.64 -1.14
CA GLU A 8 -5.09 -3.78 -1.15
C GLU A 8 -4.59 -4.27 -2.50
N SER A 9 -3.41 -3.78 -2.89
CA SER A 9 -2.69 -4.27 -4.06
C SER A 9 -1.20 -4.33 -3.74
N GLY A 10 -0.46 -5.11 -4.53
CA GLY A 10 0.98 -5.31 -4.30
C GLY A 10 1.33 -6.62 -3.59
N GLN A 11 0.35 -7.45 -3.21
CA GLN A 11 0.62 -8.66 -2.41
C GLN A 11 1.36 -9.75 -3.20
N THR A 12 2.59 -10.07 -2.79
CA THR A 12 3.45 -11.13 -3.36
C THR A 12 3.65 -12.31 -2.39
N GLY A 13 2.75 -12.45 -1.42
CA GLY A 13 2.87 -13.45 -0.36
C GLY A 13 4.07 -13.14 0.55
N ALA A 14 4.95 -14.12 0.74
CA ALA A 14 6.13 -13.95 1.59
C ALA A 14 7.28 -13.18 0.91
N ASN A 15 7.22 -12.94 -0.41
CA ASN A 15 8.30 -12.29 -1.14
C ASN A 15 8.25 -10.77 -0.99
N LEU A 16 8.76 -10.27 0.14
CA LEU A 16 8.82 -8.84 0.47
C LEU A 16 10.00 -8.10 -0.20
N PHE A 17 10.82 -8.79 -0.99
CA PHE A 17 12.00 -8.23 -1.66
C PHE A 17 11.92 -8.25 -3.19
N ASP A 18 10.72 -8.48 -3.73
CA ASP A 18 10.46 -8.42 -5.16
C ASP A 18 10.81 -7.03 -5.73
N ARG A 19 11.82 -6.98 -6.62
CA ARG A 19 12.27 -5.74 -7.25
C ARG A 19 11.31 -5.21 -8.31
N ASP A 20 10.57 -6.10 -8.97
CA ASP A 20 9.59 -5.73 -9.98
C ASP A 20 8.28 -5.27 -9.34
N GLN A 21 8.04 -5.66 -8.08
CA GLN A 21 6.90 -5.22 -7.27
C GLN A 21 7.33 -4.76 -5.87
N PRO A 22 8.03 -3.61 -5.73
CA PRO A 22 8.64 -3.21 -4.45
C PRO A 22 7.66 -2.55 -3.47
N PHE A 23 6.40 -2.38 -3.84
CA PHE A 23 5.41 -1.66 -3.03
C PHE A 23 4.17 -2.49 -2.73
N PHE A 24 3.64 -2.28 -1.52
CA PHE A 24 2.24 -2.50 -1.21
C PHE A 24 1.48 -1.18 -1.33
N THR A 25 0.23 -1.25 -1.73
CA THR A 25 -0.66 -0.11 -1.74
C THR A 25 -1.96 -0.47 -1.05
N ILE A 26 -2.44 0.43 -0.20
CA ILE A 26 -3.77 0.37 0.38
C ILE A 26 -4.57 1.55 -0.13
N GLY A 27 -5.75 1.27 -0.67
CA GLY A 27 -6.74 2.28 -1.04
C GLY A 27 -7.89 2.24 -0.06
N SER A 28 -8.45 3.40 0.23
CA SER A 28 -9.66 3.51 1.04
C SER A 28 -10.59 4.58 0.49
N THR A 29 -11.88 4.37 0.74
CA THR A 29 -12.92 5.32 0.36
C THR A 29 -14.12 5.23 1.27
N ASP A 30 -14.82 6.34 1.42
CA ASP A 30 -16.09 6.42 2.14
C ASP A 30 -17.29 6.68 1.20
N ILE A 31 -17.10 6.44 -0.11
CA ILE A 31 -18.13 6.57 -1.13
C ILE A 31 -19.15 5.44 -0.99
N GLU A 32 -20.42 5.82 -0.95
CA GLU A 32 -21.53 4.87 -0.86
C GLU A 32 -21.72 4.11 -2.19
N ALA A 33 -22.27 2.89 -2.12
CA ALA A 33 -22.35 1.99 -3.27
C ALA A 33 -23.08 2.58 -4.51
N GLY A 34 -24.14 3.37 -4.29
CA GLY A 34 -24.86 4.03 -5.38
C GLY A 34 -24.02 5.08 -6.11
N GLU A 35 -23.33 5.94 -5.37
CA GLU A 35 -22.43 6.95 -5.96
C GLU A 35 -21.24 6.29 -6.66
N ALA A 36 -20.69 5.21 -6.08
CA ALA A 36 -19.63 4.45 -6.73
C ALA A 36 -20.09 3.87 -8.08
N ALA A 37 -21.32 3.33 -8.14
CA ALA A 37 -21.89 2.80 -9.38
C ALA A 37 -22.07 3.90 -10.45
N ASP A 38 -22.54 5.09 -10.06
CA ASP A 38 -22.71 6.23 -10.97
C ASP A 38 -21.37 6.74 -11.52
N ILE A 39 -20.34 6.81 -10.68
CA ILE A 39 -18.98 7.18 -11.08
C ILE A 39 -18.44 6.16 -12.09
N ILE A 40 -18.59 4.86 -11.80
CA ILE A 40 -18.13 3.78 -12.68
C ILE A 40 -18.88 3.81 -14.02
N ALA A 41 -20.21 3.98 -14.01
CA ALA A 41 -21.02 4.05 -15.22
C ALA A 41 -20.63 5.24 -16.10
N THR A 42 -20.36 6.39 -15.48
CA THR A 42 -19.91 7.62 -16.16
C THR A 42 -18.53 7.44 -16.78
N CYS A 43 -17.58 6.90 -16.02
CA CYS A 43 -16.18 6.79 -16.45
C CYS A 43 -15.95 5.60 -17.40
N PHE A 44 -16.71 4.52 -17.23
CA PHE A 44 -16.53 3.25 -17.94
C PHE A 44 -17.87 2.71 -18.49
N PRO A 45 -18.56 3.44 -19.39
CA PRO A 45 -19.94 3.11 -19.82
C PRO A 45 -20.08 1.79 -20.59
N ARG A 46 -18.96 1.21 -21.05
CA ARG A 46 -18.93 -0.09 -21.75
C ARG A 46 -18.60 -1.26 -20.82
N HIS A 47 -18.43 -1.00 -19.53
CA HIS A 47 -18.25 -2.04 -18.53
C HIS A 47 -19.62 -2.66 -18.18
N ALA A 48 -19.67 -3.99 -18.14
CA ALA A 48 -20.90 -4.75 -17.90
C ALA A 48 -20.67 -5.92 -16.94
N GLY A 49 -19.55 -5.91 -16.19
CA GLY A 49 -19.27 -6.92 -15.17
C GLY A 49 -19.56 -6.37 -13.78
N ASP A 50 -19.64 -7.27 -12.81
CA ASP A 50 -19.84 -6.90 -11.40
C ASP A 50 -18.60 -6.24 -10.79
N GLU A 51 -17.42 -6.48 -11.39
CA GLU A 51 -16.15 -5.95 -10.91
C GLU A 51 -15.25 -5.39 -12.01
N LEU A 52 -14.76 -4.17 -11.76
CA LEU A 52 -13.88 -3.44 -12.65
C LEU A 52 -12.41 -3.77 -12.38
N LYS A 53 -11.88 -4.81 -13.06
CA LYS A 53 -10.48 -5.23 -12.89
C LYS A 53 -9.47 -4.21 -13.43
N SER A 54 -8.70 -3.60 -12.54
CA SER A 54 -7.65 -2.60 -12.83
C SER A 54 -6.63 -3.07 -13.89
N LYS A 55 -6.16 -4.32 -13.82
CA LYS A 55 -5.22 -4.92 -14.79
C LYS A 55 -5.71 -4.82 -16.24
N ARG A 56 -7.02 -4.96 -16.46
CA ARG A 56 -7.62 -4.84 -17.80
C ARG A 56 -7.71 -3.37 -18.24
N LEU A 57 -8.04 -2.47 -17.31
CA LEU A 57 -8.14 -1.03 -17.59
C LEU A 57 -6.81 -0.42 -18.00
N PHE A 58 -5.73 -0.73 -17.30
CA PHE A 58 -4.41 -0.17 -17.62
C PHE A 58 -3.84 -0.71 -18.93
N LYS A 59 -4.16 -1.97 -19.30
CA LYS A 59 -3.67 -2.59 -20.53
C LYS A 59 -4.38 -2.09 -21.79
N GLN A 60 -5.65 -1.70 -21.70
CA GLN A 60 -6.46 -1.37 -22.87
C GLN A 60 -6.36 0.12 -23.25
N PRO A 61 -5.95 0.50 -24.48
CA PRO A 61 -5.91 1.91 -24.88
C PRO A 61 -7.26 2.61 -24.82
N ARG A 62 -8.34 1.86 -25.11
CA ARG A 62 -9.73 2.36 -25.11
C ARG A 62 -10.25 2.78 -23.73
N SER A 63 -9.63 2.34 -22.63
CA SER A 63 -10.01 2.74 -21.26
C SER A 63 -9.28 3.97 -20.75
N ARG A 64 -8.27 4.48 -21.47
CA ARG A 64 -7.50 5.67 -21.05
C ARG A 64 -8.38 6.91 -20.84
N PRO A 65 -9.36 7.24 -21.72
CA PRO A 65 -10.24 8.38 -21.45
C PRO A 65 -11.05 8.22 -20.17
N GLY A 66 -11.55 7.00 -19.90
CA GLY A 66 -12.28 6.69 -18.67
C GLY A 66 -11.42 6.80 -17.42
N LEU A 67 -10.14 6.40 -17.48
CA LEU A 67 -9.19 6.59 -16.38
C LEU A 67 -8.93 8.07 -16.09
N ILE A 68 -8.85 8.92 -17.11
CA ILE A 68 -8.68 10.37 -16.94
C ILE A 68 -9.93 10.97 -16.29
N GLU A 69 -11.12 10.56 -16.74
CA GLU A 69 -12.37 11.06 -16.14
C GLU A 69 -12.52 10.59 -14.69
N PHE A 70 -12.16 9.33 -14.41
CA PHE A 70 -12.15 8.80 -13.05
C PHE A 70 -11.18 9.56 -12.14
N ALA A 71 -9.98 9.90 -12.64
CA ALA A 71 -9.03 10.73 -11.90
C ALA A 71 -9.58 12.14 -11.61
N ARG A 72 -10.36 12.73 -12.53
CA ARG A 72 -11.06 14.01 -12.29
C ARG A 72 -12.15 13.86 -11.23
N GLU A 73 -12.93 12.78 -11.27
CA GLU A 73 -13.95 12.50 -10.26
C GLU A 73 -13.35 12.34 -8.86
N ILE A 74 -12.22 11.62 -8.75
CA ILE A 74 -11.47 11.53 -7.49
C ILE A 74 -10.95 12.91 -7.07
N GLY A 75 -10.38 13.68 -8.00
CA GLY A 75 -9.81 15.02 -7.72
C GLY A 75 -10.85 16.02 -7.19
N LYS A 76 -12.13 15.86 -7.54
CA LYS A 76 -13.24 16.65 -6.98
C LYS A 76 -13.56 16.28 -5.52
N ARG A 77 -13.08 15.14 -5.03
CA ARG A 77 -13.42 14.54 -3.73
C ARG A 77 -12.16 14.16 -2.92
N PRO A 78 -11.27 15.12 -2.62
CA PRO A 78 -9.98 14.83 -1.99
C PRO A 78 -10.09 14.20 -0.58
N ASN A 79 -11.24 14.36 0.09
CA ASN A 79 -11.46 13.82 1.44
C ASN A 79 -12.15 12.45 1.46
N SER A 80 -12.59 11.94 0.30
CA SER A 80 -13.35 10.67 0.20
C SER A 80 -12.52 9.52 -0.37
N PHE A 81 -11.30 9.79 -0.81
CA PHE A 81 -10.36 8.80 -1.28
C PHE A 81 -9.02 9.01 -0.58
N CYS A 82 -8.45 7.93 -0.05
CA CYS A 82 -7.11 7.94 0.51
C CYS A 82 -6.36 6.73 -0.02
N GLY A 83 -5.19 6.98 -0.62
CA GLY A 83 -4.27 5.95 -1.07
C GLY A 83 -2.95 6.09 -0.33
N SER A 84 -2.38 4.98 0.12
CA SER A 84 -1.04 4.93 0.70
C SER A 84 -0.21 3.89 -0.02
N GLN A 85 1.06 4.20 -0.19
CA GLN A 85 2.07 3.32 -0.76
C GLN A 85 3.11 3.03 0.32
N ILE A 86 3.44 1.75 0.48
CA ILE A 86 4.34 1.25 1.50
C ILE A 86 5.43 0.46 0.80
N ASP A 87 6.69 0.82 1.03
CA ASP A 87 7.83 0.06 0.54
C ASP A 87 7.89 -1.31 1.24
N LYS A 88 8.03 -2.39 0.48
CA LYS A 88 8.09 -3.74 1.07
C LYS A 88 9.34 -3.95 1.92
N ARG A 89 10.46 -3.29 1.59
CA ARG A 89 11.66 -3.27 2.45
C ARG A 89 11.35 -2.65 3.80
N PHE A 90 10.58 -1.57 3.83
CA PHE A 90 10.11 -1.01 5.09
C PHE A 90 9.23 -1.99 5.88
N ALA A 91 8.37 -2.76 5.20
CA ALA A 91 7.58 -3.81 5.86
C ALA A 91 8.45 -4.91 6.48
N ILE A 92 9.60 -5.24 5.88
CA ILE A 92 10.59 -6.17 6.46
C ILE A 92 11.21 -5.57 7.72
N VAL A 93 11.67 -4.31 7.66
CA VAL A 93 12.21 -3.61 8.84
C VAL A 93 11.17 -3.57 9.96
N GLY A 94 9.92 -3.22 9.64
CA GLY A 94 8.81 -3.29 10.59
C GLY A 94 8.65 -4.66 11.23
N LYS A 95 8.68 -5.73 10.44
CA LYS A 95 8.63 -7.12 10.95
C LYS A 95 9.84 -7.49 11.81
N MET A 96 11.04 -7.02 11.49
CA MET A 96 12.23 -7.23 12.33
C MET A 96 12.07 -6.52 13.67
N VAL A 97 11.56 -5.28 13.64
CA VAL A 97 11.28 -4.51 14.84
C VAL A 97 10.23 -5.21 15.71
N ASP A 98 9.10 -5.63 15.13
CA ASP A 98 8.01 -6.30 15.85
C ASP A 98 8.40 -7.70 16.37
N ASN A 99 9.21 -8.47 15.64
CA ASN A 99 9.53 -9.85 16.02
C ASN A 99 10.80 -9.98 16.88
N ILE A 100 11.70 -9.00 16.86
CA ILE A 100 13.02 -9.08 17.52
C ILE A 100 13.18 -8.00 18.58
N VAL A 101 12.96 -6.73 18.20
CA VAL A 101 13.27 -5.59 19.07
C VAL A 101 12.18 -5.39 20.12
N GLU A 102 10.92 -5.41 19.70
CA GLU A 102 9.79 -5.22 20.60
C GLU A 102 9.74 -6.28 21.70
N PRO A 103 9.86 -7.60 21.42
CA PRO A 103 9.75 -8.60 22.48
C PRO A 103 10.88 -8.50 23.50
N LEU A 104 12.07 -8.12 23.04
CA LEU A 104 13.23 -7.88 23.90
C LEU A 104 12.98 -6.71 24.86
N LEU A 105 12.44 -5.60 24.36
CA LEU A 105 12.18 -4.41 25.18
C LEU A 105 10.99 -4.63 26.12
N HIS A 106 9.93 -5.28 25.63
CA HIS A 106 8.79 -5.68 26.43
C HIS A 106 9.20 -6.60 27.59
N SER A 107 10.09 -7.58 27.35
CA SER A 107 10.61 -8.47 28.40
C SER A 107 11.37 -7.74 29.51
N ARG A 108 11.80 -6.50 29.26
CA ARG A 108 12.46 -5.62 30.23
C ARG A 108 11.53 -4.56 30.84
N GLY A 109 10.22 -4.67 30.60
CA GLY A 109 9.21 -3.76 31.14
C GLY A 109 9.04 -2.46 30.37
N TYR A 110 9.55 -2.36 29.15
CA TYR A 110 9.36 -1.18 28.29
C TYR A 110 8.22 -1.41 27.30
N ASP A 111 7.21 -0.55 27.33
CA ASP A 111 6.20 -0.48 26.27
C ASP A 111 6.78 0.27 25.08
N PHE A 112 7.17 -0.50 24.06
CA PHE A 112 7.82 0.03 22.86
C PHE A 112 6.86 0.71 21.88
N TYR A 113 5.55 0.49 22.00
CA TYR A 113 4.55 1.10 21.12
C TYR A 113 4.07 2.46 21.63
N THR A 114 4.29 2.76 22.91
CA THR A 114 3.95 4.05 23.53
C THR A 114 4.46 5.24 22.70
N ASP A 115 3.59 6.24 22.53
CA ASP A 115 3.82 7.47 21.76
C ASP A 115 4.33 7.24 20.32
N GLY A 116 4.11 6.06 19.74
CA GLY A 116 4.57 5.71 18.40
C GLY A 116 6.08 5.54 18.28
N TYR A 117 6.76 5.16 19.36
CA TYR A 117 8.21 4.96 19.38
C TYR A 117 8.65 3.88 18.38
N ALA A 118 7.99 2.72 18.36
CA ALA A 118 8.24 1.64 17.39
C ALA A 118 8.28 2.14 15.93
N ARG A 119 7.32 2.98 15.54
CA ARG A 119 7.25 3.57 14.20
C ARG A 119 8.44 4.49 13.93
N ARG A 120 8.81 5.37 14.87
CA ARG A 120 9.98 6.24 14.71
C ARG A 120 11.26 5.41 14.57
N PHE A 121 11.42 4.41 15.41
CA PHE A 121 12.55 3.50 15.40
C PHE A 121 12.69 2.76 14.06
N ALA A 122 11.60 2.18 13.54
CA ALA A 122 11.62 1.52 12.22
C ALA A 122 11.98 2.48 11.08
N ASN A 123 11.48 3.73 11.11
CA ASN A 123 11.86 4.74 10.11
C ASN A 123 13.35 5.10 10.20
N THR A 124 13.87 5.28 11.41
CA THR A 124 15.30 5.54 11.61
C THR A 124 16.15 4.37 11.14
N MET A 125 15.77 3.12 11.46
CA MET A 125 16.46 1.93 10.97
C MET A 125 16.48 1.87 9.46
N MET A 126 15.33 2.10 8.80
CA MET A 126 15.26 2.10 7.34
C MET A 126 16.18 3.16 6.72
N ALA A 127 16.23 4.36 7.29
CA ALA A 127 17.12 5.42 6.81
C ALA A 127 18.60 5.06 6.99
N VAL A 128 18.97 4.44 8.12
CA VAL A 128 20.34 3.98 8.37
C VAL A 128 20.71 2.84 7.43
N PHE A 129 19.83 1.85 7.26
CA PHE A 129 20.04 0.75 6.32
C PHE A 129 20.26 1.25 4.90
N ALA A 130 19.46 2.21 4.42
CA ALA A 130 19.67 2.79 3.10
C ALA A 130 21.06 3.45 2.90
N ASP A 131 21.74 3.86 3.98
CA ASP A 131 23.07 4.50 3.94
C ASP A 131 24.22 3.49 4.09
N ILE A 132 24.01 2.41 4.86
CA ILE A 132 25.07 1.41 5.15
C ILE A 132 24.98 0.15 4.29
N GLU A 133 23.85 -0.11 3.64
CA GLU A 133 23.65 -1.30 2.83
C GLU A 133 24.50 -1.26 1.56
N ASP A 134 25.47 -2.17 1.45
CA ASP A 134 25.96 -2.60 0.14
C ASP A 134 24.85 -3.40 -0.54
N GLN A 135 24.30 -2.86 -1.63
CA GLN A 135 23.21 -3.50 -2.37
C GLN A 135 23.56 -4.93 -2.80
N THR A 136 24.83 -5.19 -3.12
CA THR A 136 25.28 -6.53 -3.53
C THR A 136 25.09 -7.55 -2.41
N SER A 137 25.42 -7.18 -1.17
CA SER A 137 25.28 -8.01 0.01
C SER A 137 23.83 -8.24 0.40
N VAL A 138 22.99 -7.20 0.31
CA VAL A 138 21.54 -7.32 0.51
C VAL A 138 20.94 -8.28 -0.50
N ASP A 139 21.31 -8.13 -1.77
CA ASP A 139 20.81 -8.96 -2.87
C ASP A 139 21.18 -10.45 -2.73
N MET A 140 22.36 -10.74 -2.15
CA MET A 140 22.80 -12.11 -1.89
C MET A 140 21.98 -12.80 -0.78
N LEU A 141 21.51 -12.06 0.22
CA LEU A 141 20.64 -12.61 1.28
C LEU A 141 19.25 -13.02 0.74
N LEU A 142 18.93 -12.64 -0.50
CA LEU A 142 17.60 -12.76 -1.12
C LEU A 142 17.52 -13.85 -2.19
N GLN A 143 18.63 -14.53 -2.49
CA GLN A 143 18.69 -15.62 -3.48
C GLN A 143 18.42 -17.02 -2.89
N THR A 144 17.91 -17.09 -1.66
CA THR A 144 17.49 -18.34 -0.98
C THR A 144 16.01 -18.62 -1.21
#